data_AF-A0A7L0KCH1-F1
#
_entry.id   AF-A0A7L0KCH1-F1
#
_cell.length_a   1.000
_cell.length_b   1.000
_cell.length_c   1.000
_cell.angle_alpha   90.00
_cell.angle_beta   90.00
_cell.angle_gamma   90.00
#
_symmetry.space_group_name_H-M   'P 1'
#
loop_
_entity.id
_entity.type
_entity.pdbx_description
1 polymer ?
#
loop_
_entity_poly.entity_id
_entity_poly.type
_entity_poly.pdbx_seq_one_letter_code
_entity_poly.pdbx_strand_id
1 'polypeptide(L)'
;QLALLNFFHPEEKLHVGEEGRRVRRNKRSKGSEGPDGESRFLYAELCMYKKKNSKKAGPPGPNGPQGPPGPPGPQGPPGIPGIPGIPGTTVMGPPGPPGPPGPQGPPGLQGPSGNRSSPQQAGAACRWRQGDPPAVVHLQGQGSAIQVKNDLSGGVLNDWSRITMNPKVFKLHARSGELEVLVDGTYFIYSQVEVYYINFTDFASYEVVVDEKPFLQCTRSIETGKTNFNTCYTAGVCLLKARQKIAVKMVHADISINMSKHTTFFGAIRLGDAPAS
;
A
#
# COMPACT_ATOMS: atom_id res chain seq x y z
N GLN A 1 -30.42 -49.46 35.07
CA GLN A 1 -31.58 -49.22 35.97
C GLN A 1 -31.30 -47.90 36.71
N LEU A 2 -32.23 -46.94 36.84
CA LEU A 2 -33.49 -46.96 37.60
C LEU A 2 -33.24 -47.20 39.11
N ALA A 3 -33.73 -46.37 40.06
CA ALA A 3 -34.60 -45.18 39.94
C ALA A 3 -34.40 -44.15 41.08
N LEU A 4 -35.24 -43.10 41.10
CA LEU A 4 -35.30 -42.04 42.11
C LEU A 4 -35.86 -42.54 43.47
N LEU A 5 -35.58 -41.81 44.57
CA LEU A 5 -36.59 -41.02 45.31
C LEU A 5 -36.00 -40.23 46.50
N ASN A 6 -36.74 -39.22 46.98
CA ASN A 6 -36.43 -38.39 48.17
C ASN A 6 -37.00 -39.03 49.46
N PHE A 7 -36.63 -38.54 50.66
CA PHE A 7 -37.60 -38.13 51.72
C PHE A 7 -36.97 -37.50 53.00
N PHE A 8 -37.71 -36.54 53.60
CA PHE A 8 -37.80 -36.05 55.00
C PHE A 8 -36.61 -35.57 55.88
N HIS A 9 -36.80 -34.35 56.41
CA HIS A 9 -36.32 -33.75 57.69
C HIS A 9 -37.36 -34.05 58.83
N PRO A 10 -37.25 -33.65 60.15
CA PRO A 10 -36.64 -32.42 60.73
C PRO A 10 -35.99 -32.61 62.16
N GLU A 11 -36.24 -31.66 63.10
CA GLU A 11 -35.81 -31.50 64.52
C GLU A 11 -34.43 -30.82 64.75
N GLU A 12 -34.21 -29.86 65.67
CA GLU A 12 -35.06 -29.09 66.63
C GLU A 12 -34.83 -27.55 66.52
N LYS A 13 -35.84 -26.66 66.67
CA LYS A 13 -36.26 -25.85 67.86
C LYS A 13 -35.13 -25.02 68.55
N LEU A 14 -35.31 -23.75 68.95
CA LEU A 14 -36.35 -23.17 69.84
C LEU A 14 -36.50 -21.61 69.72
N HIS A 15 -37.75 -21.08 69.61
CA HIS A 15 -38.40 -19.87 70.24
C HIS A 15 -37.63 -18.53 70.47
N VAL A 16 -38.18 -17.28 70.44
CA VAL A 16 -39.50 -16.59 70.16
C VAL A 16 -39.22 -15.04 70.08
N GLY A 17 -40.06 -14.07 69.65
CA GLY A 17 -41.40 -13.98 69.03
C GLY A 17 -42.10 -12.60 69.26
N GLU A 18 -42.95 -12.13 68.31
CA GLU A 18 -43.93 -10.98 68.38
C GLU A 18 -43.37 -9.52 68.50
N GLU A 19 -43.97 -8.39 68.03
CA GLU A 19 -45.17 -7.94 67.25
C GLU A 19 -44.74 -6.69 66.39
N GLY A 20 -45.35 -6.22 65.29
CA GLY A 20 -46.48 -6.69 64.47
C GLY A 20 -47.29 -5.58 63.73
N ARG A 21 -47.38 -4.34 64.25
CA ARG A 21 -48.41 -3.34 63.82
C ARG A 21 -48.07 -2.32 62.68
N ARG A 22 -48.91 -2.36 61.63
CA ARG A 22 -49.77 -1.29 61.03
C ARG A 22 -49.24 0.18 60.88
N VAL A 23 -49.54 0.97 59.83
CA VAL A 23 -50.16 0.80 58.49
C VAL A 23 -50.15 2.13 57.67
N ARG A 24 -50.37 2.11 56.33
CA ARG A 24 -50.53 3.25 55.36
C ARG A 24 -49.25 4.06 55.03
N ARG A 25 -49.09 4.68 53.83
CA ARG A 25 -50.00 4.91 52.67
C ARG A 25 -49.23 4.89 51.31
N ASN A 26 -49.89 4.52 50.21
CA ASN A 26 -49.31 4.30 48.87
C ASN A 26 -48.93 5.60 48.11
N LYS A 27 -48.05 5.53 47.08
CA LYS A 27 -48.43 5.57 45.61
C LYS A 27 -47.26 5.60 44.58
N ARG A 28 -46.92 4.42 44.03
CA ARG A 28 -46.61 4.08 42.59
C ARG A 28 -45.63 4.92 41.71
N SER A 29 -44.60 4.25 41.17
CA SER A 29 -43.82 4.52 39.92
C SER A 29 -42.94 5.80 39.86
N LYS A 30 -41.85 5.88 39.07
CA LYS A 30 -41.24 4.98 38.06
C LYS A 30 -39.81 4.52 38.49
N GLY A 31 -39.18 3.62 37.74
CA GLY A 31 -37.81 3.14 38.00
C GLY A 31 -36.70 3.96 37.33
N SER A 32 -35.46 3.66 37.73
CA SER A 32 -34.19 4.14 37.17
C SER A 32 -33.12 3.04 37.29
N GLU A 33 -32.15 3.02 36.38
CA GLU A 33 -31.14 1.96 36.27
C GLU A 33 -30.00 2.10 37.30
N GLY A 34 -29.13 1.08 37.39
CA GLY A 34 -28.06 0.97 38.39
C GLY A 34 -26.78 1.78 38.08
N PRO A 35 -25.81 1.82 39.00
CA PRO A 35 -24.66 2.73 38.91
C PRO A 35 -23.33 2.06 38.51
N ASP A 36 -22.68 2.58 37.46
CA ASP A 36 -21.32 2.23 37.03
C ASP A 36 -20.40 3.47 36.87
N GLY A 37 -20.46 4.37 37.86
CA GLY A 37 -19.83 5.70 37.79
C GLY A 37 -18.32 5.79 38.12
N GLU A 38 -17.76 4.86 38.90
CA GLU A 38 -16.44 5.09 39.54
C GLU A 38 -15.22 4.90 38.62
N SER A 39 -15.29 4.00 37.63
CA SER A 39 -14.14 3.67 36.77
C SER A 39 -13.67 4.84 35.87
N ARG A 40 -14.51 5.87 35.70
CA ARG A 40 -14.19 7.04 34.87
C ARG A 40 -13.22 8.05 35.51
N PHE A 41 -13.05 8.05 36.83
CA PHE A 41 -12.32 9.14 37.50
C PHE A 41 -10.79 9.02 37.43
N LEU A 42 -10.20 7.83 37.64
CA LEU A 42 -8.73 7.67 37.61
C LEU A 42 -8.09 7.95 36.23
N TYR A 43 -8.83 7.74 35.13
CA TYR A 43 -8.30 8.01 33.79
C TYR A 43 -8.29 9.50 33.41
N ALA A 44 -9.07 10.36 34.08
CA ALA A 44 -9.12 11.79 33.78
C ALA A 44 -7.87 12.55 34.29
N GLU A 45 -7.32 12.15 35.42
CA GLU A 45 -6.28 12.91 36.14
C GLU A 45 -4.91 12.83 35.44
N LEU A 46 -4.55 11.64 34.93
CA LEU A 46 -3.34 11.43 34.12
C LEU A 46 -3.28 12.28 32.83
N CYS A 47 -4.44 12.66 32.28
CA CYS A 47 -4.50 13.51 31.08
C CYS A 47 -4.19 14.99 31.36
N MET A 48 -4.38 15.47 32.59
CA MET A 48 -4.21 16.90 32.91
C MET A 48 -2.75 17.29 33.14
N TYR A 49 -1.94 16.40 33.73
CA TYR A 49 -0.56 16.74 34.12
C TYR A 49 0.37 17.03 32.92
N LYS A 50 0.07 16.49 31.72
CA LYS A 50 0.86 16.76 30.50
C LYS A 50 0.45 18.03 29.73
N LYS A 51 -0.48 18.85 30.25
CA LYS A 51 -0.95 20.08 29.58
C LYS A 51 -0.20 21.37 29.97
N LYS A 52 0.97 21.28 30.62
CA LYS A 52 1.81 22.42 31.05
C LYS A 52 3.18 22.54 30.37
N ASN A 53 3.31 22.10 29.11
CA ASN A 53 4.44 22.48 28.26
C ASN A 53 4.03 22.55 26.77
N SER A 54 3.29 23.60 26.42
CA SER A 54 2.93 23.89 25.03
C SER A 54 4.15 24.43 24.28
N LYS A 55 4.98 23.51 23.75
CA LYS A 55 6.02 23.88 22.78
C LYS A 55 5.32 24.50 21.57
N LYS A 56 5.71 25.74 21.23
CA LYS A 56 5.30 26.37 19.96
C LYS A 56 5.63 25.40 18.82
N ALA A 57 4.76 25.29 17.83
CA ALA A 57 5.03 24.48 16.64
C ALA A 57 6.38 24.93 16.03
N GLY A 58 7.18 23.96 15.59
CA GLY A 58 8.41 24.26 14.89
C GLY A 58 8.14 25.05 13.60
N PRO A 59 9.12 25.82 13.09
CA PRO A 59 9.01 26.37 11.74
C PRO A 59 8.78 25.23 10.73
N PRO A 60 8.23 25.53 9.53
CA PRO A 60 8.22 24.57 8.43
C PRO A 60 9.59 23.95 8.22
N GLY A 61 9.63 22.67 7.85
CA GLY A 61 10.88 22.03 7.44
C GLY A 61 11.53 22.80 6.30
N PRO A 62 12.87 22.81 6.19
CA PRO A 62 13.55 23.45 5.07
C PRO A 62 13.07 22.86 3.75
N ASN A 63 13.11 23.66 2.68
CA ASN A 63 12.85 23.16 1.33
C ASN A 63 13.74 21.94 1.06
N GLY A 64 13.18 20.95 0.35
CA GLY A 64 13.98 19.82 -0.14
C GLY A 64 15.16 20.29 -0.99
N PRO A 65 16.24 19.50 -1.07
CA PRO A 65 17.39 19.84 -1.90
C PRO A 65 16.96 20.03 -3.36
N GLN A 66 17.67 20.90 -4.08
CA GLN A 66 17.50 21.05 -5.52
C GLN A 66 17.68 19.68 -6.20
N GLY A 67 16.80 19.36 -7.15
CA GLY A 67 16.93 18.14 -7.95
C GLY A 67 18.27 18.08 -8.71
N PRO A 68 18.76 16.89 -9.06
CA PRO A 68 20.00 16.76 -9.81
C PRO A 68 19.92 17.50 -11.16
N PRO A 69 21.05 17.95 -11.72
CA PRO A 69 21.09 18.49 -13.06
C PRO A 69 20.45 17.52 -14.07
N GLY A 70 19.78 18.08 -15.09
CA GLY A 70 19.28 17.28 -16.20
C GLY A 70 20.42 16.57 -16.94
N PRO A 71 20.13 15.47 -17.67
CA PRO A 71 21.13 14.81 -18.50
C PRO A 71 21.67 15.77 -19.58
N PRO A 72 22.90 15.55 -20.09
CA PRO A 72 23.41 16.29 -21.23
C PRO A 72 22.43 16.26 -22.41
N GLY A 73 22.34 17.37 -23.15
CA GLY A 73 21.56 17.42 -24.38
C GLY A 73 22.07 16.41 -25.43
N PRO A 74 21.23 15.97 -26.36
CA PRO A 74 21.65 15.08 -27.43
C PRO A 74 22.75 15.74 -28.26
N GLN A 75 23.66 14.92 -28.81
CA GLN A 75 24.67 15.38 -29.75
C GLN A 75 24.00 16.04 -30.96
N GLY A 76 24.50 17.21 -31.37
CA GLY A 76 24.00 17.91 -32.55
C GLY A 76 24.11 17.06 -33.82
N PRO A 77 23.24 17.27 -34.83
CA PRO A 77 23.28 16.51 -36.07
C PRO A 77 24.64 16.70 -36.78
N PRO A 78 25.10 15.71 -37.57
CA PRO A 78 26.29 15.86 -38.40
C PRO A 78 26.19 17.10 -39.30
N GLY A 79 27.33 17.77 -39.49
CA GLY A 79 27.42 18.90 -40.41
C GLY A 79 27.04 18.50 -41.83
N ILE A 80 26.38 19.41 -42.57
CA ILE A 80 26.01 19.19 -43.97
C ILE A 80 27.29 18.92 -44.78
N PRO A 81 27.33 17.88 -45.64
CA PRO A 81 28.47 17.63 -46.51
C PRO A 81 28.84 18.86 -47.33
N GLY A 82 30.14 19.16 -47.44
CA GLY A 82 30.62 20.28 -48.24
C GLY A 82 30.19 20.18 -49.70
N ILE A 83 29.82 21.31 -50.29
CA ILE A 83 29.49 21.40 -51.72
C ILE A 83 30.71 20.92 -52.53
N PRO A 84 30.56 20.03 -53.53
CA PRO A 84 31.67 19.56 -54.36
C PRO A 84 32.47 20.73 -54.96
N GLY A 85 33.77 20.74 -54.69
CA GLY A 85 34.66 21.83 -55.10
C GLY A 85 34.88 21.89 -56.62
N ILE A 86 34.98 23.11 -57.14
CA ILE A 86 35.46 23.36 -58.51
C ILE A 86 36.96 22.96 -58.55
N PRO A 87 37.46 22.25 -59.58
CA PRO A 87 38.83 21.70 -59.56
C PRO A 87 39.94 22.77 -59.47
N GLY A 88 40.54 22.93 -58.28
CA GLY A 88 41.72 23.77 -58.09
C GLY A 88 42.15 23.90 -56.63
N THR A 89 43.41 23.53 -56.33
CA THR A 89 44.12 23.70 -55.05
C THR A 89 43.46 23.13 -53.77
N THR A 90 44.08 22.11 -53.19
CA THR A 90 43.61 21.44 -51.97
C THR A 90 43.92 22.25 -50.70
N VAL A 91 42.90 22.87 -50.10
CA VAL A 91 42.89 23.24 -48.68
C VAL A 91 41.63 22.66 -48.04
N MET A 92 41.79 21.65 -47.20
CA MET A 92 40.69 21.15 -46.38
C MET A 92 40.37 22.21 -45.32
N GLY A 93 39.14 22.71 -45.30
CA GLY A 93 38.72 23.73 -44.34
C GLY A 93 38.86 23.24 -42.89
N PRO A 94 39.13 24.15 -41.93
CA PRO A 94 39.21 23.78 -40.52
C PRO A 94 37.86 23.20 -40.03
N PRO A 95 37.86 22.31 -39.03
CA PRO A 95 36.64 21.83 -38.41
C PRO A 95 35.74 22.99 -37.94
N GLY A 96 34.43 22.83 -38.09
CA GLY A 96 33.47 23.81 -37.59
C GLY A 96 33.57 23.98 -36.06
N PRO A 97 33.24 25.17 -35.52
CA PRO A 97 33.29 25.41 -34.08
C PRO A 97 32.29 24.49 -33.34
N PRO A 98 32.54 24.16 -32.06
CA PRO A 98 31.57 23.45 -31.23
C PRO A 98 30.22 24.17 -31.18
N GLY A 99 29.13 23.39 -31.16
CA GLY A 99 27.79 23.93 -30.98
C GLY A 99 27.63 24.65 -29.62
N PRO A 100 26.73 25.64 -29.52
CA PRO A 100 26.48 26.34 -28.27
C PRO A 100 25.92 25.39 -27.20
N PRO A 101 26.12 25.69 -25.89
CA PRO A 101 25.47 24.96 -24.81
C PRO A 101 23.95 24.94 -24.98
N GLY A 102 23.33 23.81 -24.62
CA GLY A 102 21.87 23.69 -24.58
C GLY A 102 21.24 24.67 -23.57
N PRO A 103 19.99 25.11 -23.78
CA PRO A 103 19.31 26.01 -22.85
C PRO A 103 19.15 25.37 -21.47
N GLN A 104 19.19 26.19 -20.43
CA GLN A 104 18.90 25.74 -19.07
C GLN A 104 17.47 25.18 -18.99
N GLY A 105 17.32 24.00 -18.39
CA GLY A 105 16.00 23.40 -18.15
C GLY A 105 15.10 24.31 -17.30
N PRO A 106 13.77 24.27 -17.50
CA PRO A 106 12.85 25.14 -16.79
C PRO A 106 12.93 24.91 -15.27
N PRO A 107 12.63 25.93 -14.44
CA PRO A 107 12.49 25.75 -13.00
C PRO A 107 11.49 24.63 -12.68
N GLY A 108 11.82 23.80 -11.68
CA GLY A 108 10.90 22.76 -11.20
C GLY A 108 9.58 23.38 -10.74
N LEU A 109 8.46 22.72 -11.05
CA LEU A 109 7.12 23.20 -10.70
C LEU A 109 7.03 23.50 -9.20
N GLN A 110 6.48 24.66 -8.86
CA GLN A 110 6.28 25.04 -7.46
C GLN A 110 5.34 24.03 -6.79
N GLY A 111 5.78 23.46 -5.66
CA GLY A 111 4.94 22.56 -4.86
C GLY A 111 3.62 23.24 -4.48
N PRO A 112 2.50 22.50 -4.44
CA PRO A 112 1.17 23.08 -4.30
C PRO A 112 1.05 23.91 -3.03
N SER A 113 0.58 25.16 -3.18
CA SER A 113 0.41 26.10 -2.07
C SER A 113 -0.44 25.51 -0.94
N GLY A 114 0.10 25.52 0.28
CA GLY A 114 -0.60 25.06 1.47
C GLY A 114 -1.82 25.93 1.76
N ASN A 115 -3.00 25.47 1.35
CA ASN A 115 -4.25 26.22 1.45
C ASN A 115 -4.58 26.64 2.90
N ARG A 116 -4.43 27.93 3.18
CA ARG A 116 -4.90 28.56 4.43
C ARG A 116 -6.42 28.75 4.38
N SER A 117 -7.14 27.69 4.70
CA SER A 117 -8.59 27.79 4.97
C SER A 117 -8.84 28.71 6.19
N SER A 118 -9.95 29.45 6.15
CA SER A 118 -10.34 30.37 7.22
C SER A 118 -10.77 29.60 8.50
N PRO A 119 -10.73 30.23 9.70
CA PRO A 119 -10.88 29.51 10.97
C PRO A 119 -12.19 28.73 11.16
N GLN A 120 -13.22 29.01 10.35
CA GLN A 120 -14.55 28.41 10.45
C GLN A 120 -14.79 27.24 9.48
N GLN A 121 -13.89 26.96 8.52
CA GLN A 121 -13.93 25.76 7.66
C GLN A 121 -12.81 24.75 7.94
N ALA A 122 -11.92 25.04 8.89
CA ALA A 122 -10.81 24.18 9.32
C ALA A 122 -11.22 22.81 9.91
N GLY A 123 -12.53 22.53 10.07
CA GLY A 123 -13.03 21.27 10.61
C GLY A 123 -12.97 20.07 9.65
N ALA A 124 -12.99 20.31 8.33
CA ALA A 124 -13.25 19.27 7.31
C ALA A 124 -12.08 18.99 6.35
N ALA A 125 -11.27 19.99 5.97
CA ALA A 125 -10.37 19.87 4.82
C ALA A 125 -9.04 19.13 5.07
N CYS A 126 -8.60 18.97 6.32
CA CYS A 126 -7.35 18.26 6.63
C CYS A 126 -7.39 17.52 7.97
N ARG A 127 -8.56 16.95 8.29
CA ARG A 127 -8.65 15.89 9.29
C ARG A 127 -8.33 14.57 8.58
N TRP A 128 -7.13 14.04 8.76
CA TRP A 128 -6.93 12.59 8.65
C TRP A 128 -8.04 11.95 9.49
N ARG A 129 -8.96 11.20 8.86
CA ARG A 129 -10.07 10.55 9.55
C ARG A 129 -9.51 9.81 10.76
N GLN A 130 -10.12 9.96 11.94
CA GLN A 130 -9.76 9.12 13.09
C GLN A 130 -10.20 7.69 12.74
N GLY A 131 -9.25 6.96 12.18
CA GLY A 131 -9.41 5.75 11.38
C GLY A 131 -8.01 5.32 10.94
N ASP A 132 -7.85 4.03 10.66
CA ASP A 132 -6.53 3.41 10.76
C ASP A 132 -5.47 3.99 9.79
N PRO A 133 -4.20 4.14 10.24
CA PRO A 133 -3.12 4.58 9.38
C PRO A 133 -2.96 3.64 8.18
N PRO A 134 -2.54 4.15 7.01
CA PRO A 134 -2.54 3.41 5.76
C PRO A 134 -1.75 2.11 5.90
N ALA A 135 -2.44 0.98 5.74
CA ALA A 135 -1.84 -0.33 5.84
C ALA A 135 -1.05 -0.63 4.57
N VAL A 136 0.17 -1.13 4.72
CA VAL A 136 1.09 -1.41 3.61
C VAL A 136 1.49 -2.88 3.56
N VAL A 137 1.80 -3.34 2.35
CA VAL A 137 2.54 -4.57 2.09
C VAL A 137 3.53 -4.34 0.94
N HIS A 138 4.74 -4.88 1.10
CA HIS A 138 5.79 -4.93 0.10
C HIS A 138 6.46 -6.31 0.18
N LEU A 139 6.24 -7.10 -0.87
CA LEU A 139 6.80 -8.42 -1.07
C LEU A 139 7.95 -8.32 -2.06
N GLN A 140 9.02 -9.08 -1.81
CA GLN A 140 10.23 -9.12 -2.64
C GLN A 140 10.49 -10.57 -3.08
N GLY A 141 11.01 -10.79 -4.28
CA GLY A 141 11.42 -12.13 -4.69
C GLY A 141 12.55 -12.69 -3.81
N GLN A 142 12.70 -14.02 -3.75
CA GLN A 142 13.68 -14.65 -2.85
C GLN A 142 15.08 -14.89 -3.44
N GLY A 143 15.33 -14.45 -4.69
CA GLY A 143 16.61 -14.53 -5.39
C GLY A 143 16.78 -15.75 -6.31
N SER A 144 15.71 -16.52 -6.51
CA SER A 144 15.64 -17.63 -7.48
C SER A 144 15.56 -17.11 -8.93
N ALA A 145 16.03 -17.91 -9.88
CA ALA A 145 15.66 -17.78 -11.28
C ALA A 145 14.49 -18.74 -11.55
N ILE A 146 13.42 -18.26 -12.19
CA ILE A 146 12.17 -19.00 -12.40
C ILE A 146 11.89 -19.13 -13.90
N GLN A 147 11.58 -20.35 -14.35
CA GLN A 147 11.06 -20.67 -15.68
C GLN A 147 9.54 -20.86 -15.58
N VAL A 148 8.77 -19.92 -16.15
CA VAL A 148 7.30 -19.85 -15.97
C VAL A 148 6.62 -21.17 -16.35
N LYS A 149 7.09 -21.84 -17.42
CA LYS A 149 6.59 -23.14 -17.92
C LYS A 149 6.69 -24.30 -16.94
N ASN A 150 7.75 -24.32 -16.13
CA ASN A 150 8.13 -25.49 -15.33
C ASN A 150 7.79 -25.29 -13.84
N ASP A 151 7.96 -24.07 -13.35
CA ASP A 151 8.01 -23.79 -11.91
C ASP A 151 6.71 -23.17 -11.37
N LEU A 152 5.86 -22.60 -12.25
CA LEU A 152 4.67 -21.83 -11.86
C LEU A 152 3.35 -22.49 -12.29
N SER A 153 2.54 -22.91 -11.32
CA SER A 153 1.17 -23.37 -11.58
C SER A 153 0.32 -22.23 -12.14
N GLY A 154 -0.10 -22.32 -13.40
CA GLY A 154 -0.93 -21.30 -14.06
C GLY A 154 -0.22 -19.95 -14.30
N GLY A 155 1.12 -19.93 -14.24
CA GLY A 155 1.93 -18.71 -14.44
C GLY A 155 1.94 -17.72 -13.27
N VAL A 156 1.36 -18.06 -12.12
CA VAL A 156 1.31 -17.16 -10.95
C VAL A 156 2.62 -17.19 -10.17
N LEU A 157 3.23 -16.02 -9.95
CA LEU A 157 4.43 -15.88 -9.13
C LEU A 157 4.12 -16.10 -7.65
N ASN A 158 4.82 -17.05 -7.02
CA ASN A 158 4.59 -17.46 -5.62
C ASN A 158 5.80 -17.31 -4.68
N ASP A 159 7.03 -17.23 -5.21
CA ASP A 159 8.26 -17.16 -4.41
C ASP A 159 8.52 -15.76 -3.80
N TRP A 160 7.67 -15.38 -2.84
CA TRP A 160 7.60 -14.05 -2.23
C TRP A 160 8.06 -14.01 -0.77
N SER A 161 9.11 -13.22 -0.50
CA SER A 161 9.52 -12.82 0.85
C SER A 161 8.64 -11.69 1.39
N ARG A 162 8.12 -11.87 2.61
CA ARG A 162 7.22 -10.93 3.30
C ARG A 162 7.97 -10.05 4.31
N ILE A 163 8.81 -9.13 3.83
CA ILE A 163 9.60 -8.24 4.69
C ILE A 163 8.71 -7.21 5.41
N THR A 164 7.80 -6.57 4.66
CA THR A 164 6.89 -5.55 5.20
C THR A 164 5.45 -5.93 4.88
N MET A 165 4.63 -6.25 5.87
CA MET A 165 3.21 -6.58 5.68
C MET A 165 2.40 -6.26 6.94
N ASN A 166 1.31 -5.50 6.83
CA ASN A 166 0.36 -5.31 7.93
C ASN A 166 -0.63 -6.50 8.01
N PRO A 167 -0.53 -7.39 9.02
CA PRO A 167 -1.32 -8.63 9.08
C PRO A 167 -2.80 -8.41 9.42
N LYS A 168 -3.23 -7.18 9.78
CA LYS A 168 -4.66 -6.85 9.96
C LYS A 168 -5.38 -6.63 8.64
N VAL A 169 -4.65 -6.37 7.55
CA VAL A 169 -5.20 -5.97 6.25
C VAL A 169 -4.75 -6.89 5.11
N PHE A 170 -3.58 -7.53 5.22
CA PHE A 170 -2.99 -8.34 4.17
C PHE A 170 -2.58 -9.73 4.65
N LYS A 171 -2.79 -10.74 3.81
CA LYS A 171 -2.43 -12.14 4.05
C LYS A 171 -1.90 -12.79 2.76
N LEU A 172 -0.61 -13.14 2.77
CA LEU A 172 0.05 -13.84 1.67
C LEU A 172 -0.13 -15.36 1.77
N HIS A 173 -0.67 -15.98 0.71
CA HIS A 173 -0.78 -17.43 0.53
C HIS A 173 0.45 -17.98 -0.19
N ALA A 174 1.52 -18.26 0.55
CA ALA A 174 2.86 -18.57 -0.01
C ALA A 174 2.95 -19.76 -0.98
N ARG A 175 1.92 -20.62 -1.10
CA ARG A 175 1.89 -21.70 -2.13
C ARG A 175 1.32 -21.23 -3.47
N SER A 176 0.26 -20.41 -3.45
CA SER A 176 -0.41 -19.90 -4.65
C SER A 176 0.09 -18.52 -5.09
N GLY A 177 0.87 -17.83 -4.24
CA GLY A 177 1.37 -16.47 -4.51
C GLY A 177 0.34 -15.35 -4.28
N GLU A 178 -0.88 -15.71 -3.90
CA GLU A 178 -2.00 -14.78 -3.77
C GLU A 178 -1.88 -13.90 -2.52
N LEU A 179 -2.12 -12.60 -2.70
CA LEU A 179 -2.26 -11.60 -1.65
C LEU A 179 -3.75 -11.35 -1.37
N GLU A 180 -4.28 -11.94 -0.30
CA GLU A 180 -5.66 -11.73 0.17
C GLU A 180 -5.75 -10.42 0.96
N VAL A 181 -6.74 -9.58 0.64
CA VAL A 181 -7.08 -8.40 1.46
C VAL A 181 -8.16 -8.76 2.50
N LEU A 182 -7.96 -8.37 3.75
CA LEU A 182 -8.81 -8.77 4.88
C LEU A 182 -9.91 -7.75 5.22
N VAL A 183 -9.88 -6.56 4.60
CA VAL A 183 -10.76 -5.43 4.90
C VAL A 183 -11.18 -4.75 3.60
N ASP A 184 -12.44 -4.31 3.51
CA ASP A 184 -12.91 -3.43 2.43
C ASP A 184 -12.06 -2.14 2.35
N GLY A 185 -11.82 -1.61 1.16
CA GLY A 185 -11.06 -0.37 1.05
C GLY A 185 -10.77 0.12 -0.37
N THR A 186 -10.18 1.31 -0.43
CA THR A 186 -9.50 1.82 -1.62
C THR A 186 -8.03 1.40 -1.55
N TYR A 187 -7.55 0.69 -2.57
CA TYR A 187 -6.20 0.12 -2.60
C TYR A 187 -5.40 0.64 -3.79
N PHE A 188 -4.19 1.14 -3.53
CA PHE A 188 -3.15 1.28 -4.54
C PHE A 188 -2.36 -0.03 -4.62
N ILE A 189 -2.21 -0.60 -5.81
CA ILE A 189 -1.50 -1.86 -6.08
C ILE A 189 -0.37 -1.57 -7.07
N TYR A 190 0.80 -2.16 -6.84
CA TYR A 190 1.96 -2.00 -7.70
C TYR A 190 2.79 -3.29 -7.79
N SER A 191 3.44 -3.49 -8.93
CA SER A 191 4.30 -4.65 -9.18
C SER A 191 5.45 -4.29 -10.11
N GLN A 192 6.54 -5.03 -9.96
CA GLN A 192 7.64 -5.07 -10.92
C GLN A 192 8.10 -6.52 -11.08
N VAL A 193 8.39 -6.91 -12.32
CA VAL A 193 9.00 -8.20 -12.65
C VAL A 193 10.21 -7.95 -13.55
N GLU A 194 11.35 -8.56 -13.23
CA GLU A 194 12.54 -8.60 -14.08
C GLU A 194 12.57 -9.87 -14.92
N VAL A 195 12.37 -9.69 -16.22
CA VAL A 195 12.59 -10.73 -17.23
C VAL A 195 14.04 -10.64 -17.70
N TYR A 196 14.73 -11.77 -17.79
CA TYR A 196 16.14 -11.79 -18.23
C TYR A 196 16.40 -12.63 -19.49
N TYR A 197 15.46 -13.49 -19.89
CA TYR A 197 15.58 -14.30 -21.11
C TYR A 197 14.21 -14.70 -21.66
N ILE A 198 14.10 -14.76 -22.99
CA ILE A 198 12.93 -15.29 -23.71
C ILE A 198 13.43 -16.07 -24.94
N ASN A 199 12.84 -17.24 -25.20
CA ASN A 199 13.24 -18.12 -26.29
C ASN A 199 12.35 -17.97 -27.55
N PHE A 200 11.02 -17.85 -27.37
CA PHE A 200 10.05 -17.98 -28.47
C PHE A 200 9.10 -16.78 -28.70
N THR A 201 9.16 -15.72 -27.88
CA THR A 201 8.37 -14.49 -28.09
C THR A 201 9.24 -13.23 -28.00
N ASP A 202 8.97 -12.27 -28.87
CA ASP A 202 9.62 -10.94 -28.93
C ASP A 202 9.06 -9.95 -27.90
N PHE A 203 8.10 -10.38 -27.08
CA PHE A 203 7.57 -9.66 -25.94
C PHE A 203 7.41 -10.56 -24.72
N ALA A 204 7.60 -9.96 -23.54
CA ALA A 204 7.13 -10.49 -22.27
C ALA A 204 5.90 -9.70 -21.81
N SER A 205 4.95 -10.40 -21.21
CA SER A 205 3.77 -9.78 -20.59
C SER A 205 3.39 -10.47 -19.28
N TYR A 206 2.95 -9.68 -18.31
CA TYR A 206 2.32 -10.14 -17.08
C TYR A 206 1.10 -9.28 -16.73
N GLU A 207 0.18 -9.88 -15.99
CA GLU A 207 -1.04 -9.27 -15.47
C GLU A 207 -0.96 -9.19 -13.95
N VAL A 208 -1.46 -8.09 -13.37
CA VAL A 208 -1.93 -8.07 -11.98
C VAL A 208 -3.41 -8.43 -12.03
N VAL A 209 -3.75 -9.61 -11.52
CA VAL A 209 -5.13 -10.12 -11.50
C VAL A 209 -5.77 -9.91 -10.13
N VAL A 210 -7.08 -9.64 -10.13
CA VAL A 210 -7.95 -9.59 -8.94
C VAL A 210 -9.05 -10.63 -9.12
N ASP A 211 -9.10 -11.63 -8.24
CA ASP A 211 -9.97 -12.81 -8.36
C ASP A 211 -9.94 -13.40 -9.79
N GLU A 212 -8.73 -13.73 -10.25
CA GLU A 212 -8.38 -14.25 -11.59
C GLU A 212 -8.62 -13.30 -12.78
N LYS A 213 -9.29 -12.15 -12.59
CA LYS A 213 -9.58 -11.18 -13.65
C LYS A 213 -8.43 -10.16 -13.79
N PRO A 214 -7.93 -9.87 -15.01
CA PRO A 214 -6.91 -8.83 -15.20
C PRO A 214 -7.40 -7.45 -14.73
N PHE A 215 -6.56 -6.77 -13.94
CA PHE A 215 -6.76 -5.38 -13.50
C PHE A 215 -5.70 -4.44 -14.10
N LEU A 216 -4.43 -4.87 -14.09
CA LEU A 216 -3.33 -4.17 -14.76
C LEU A 216 -2.57 -5.15 -15.65
N GLN A 217 -1.95 -4.66 -16.71
CA GLN A 217 -1.01 -5.41 -17.52
C GLN A 217 0.31 -4.64 -17.63
N CYS A 218 1.42 -5.36 -17.72
CA CYS A 218 2.72 -4.82 -18.10
C CYS A 218 3.25 -5.65 -19.26
N THR A 219 3.50 -5.02 -20.40
CA THR A 219 4.01 -5.67 -21.62
C THR A 219 5.24 -4.92 -22.11
N ARG A 220 6.31 -5.65 -22.43
CA ARG A 220 7.58 -5.08 -22.90
C ARG A 220 8.20 -5.97 -23.99
N SER A 221 8.52 -5.37 -25.12
CA SER A 221 9.28 -6.01 -26.20
C SER A 221 10.74 -6.23 -25.78
N ILE A 222 11.29 -7.41 -26.07
CA ILE A 222 12.63 -7.87 -25.67
C ILE A 222 13.21 -8.70 -26.82
N GLU A 223 14.47 -8.46 -27.18
CA GLU A 223 15.17 -9.23 -28.22
C GLU A 223 15.36 -10.70 -27.78
N THR A 224 14.87 -11.63 -28.60
CA THR A 224 14.93 -13.09 -28.38
C THR A 224 16.35 -13.65 -28.50
N GLY A 225 16.58 -14.81 -27.88
CA GLY A 225 17.82 -15.57 -28.03
C GLY A 225 19.05 -14.99 -27.32
N LYS A 226 18.96 -13.79 -26.74
CA LYS A 226 19.98 -13.18 -25.86
C LYS A 226 19.43 -13.00 -24.44
N THR A 227 20.32 -13.05 -23.45
CA THR A 227 20.00 -12.65 -22.08
C THR A 227 19.94 -11.13 -21.97
N ASN A 228 18.74 -10.59 -21.74
CA ASN A 228 18.43 -9.17 -21.75
C ASN A 228 17.64 -8.82 -20.48
N PHE A 229 18.30 -8.23 -19.48
CA PHE A 229 17.68 -7.85 -18.21
C PHE A 229 16.75 -6.65 -18.38
N ASN A 230 15.44 -6.88 -18.18
CA ASN A 230 14.39 -5.92 -18.43
C ASN A 230 13.34 -5.97 -17.31
N THR A 231 13.29 -4.94 -16.49
CA THR A 231 12.18 -4.71 -15.56
C THR A 231 10.93 -4.23 -16.30
N CYS A 232 9.76 -4.71 -15.90
CA CYS A 232 8.46 -4.19 -16.31
C CYS A 232 7.67 -3.81 -15.05
N TYR A 233 7.36 -2.53 -14.88
CA TYR A 233 6.64 -1.97 -13.72
C TYR A 233 5.21 -1.57 -14.13
N THR A 234 4.21 -1.88 -13.32
CA THR A 234 2.85 -1.35 -13.46
C THR A 234 2.20 -1.10 -12.10
N ALA A 235 1.29 -0.14 -12.03
CA ALA A 235 0.60 0.25 -10.80
C ALA A 235 -0.75 0.93 -11.09
N GLY A 236 -1.67 0.89 -10.13
CA GLY A 236 -3.00 1.48 -10.26
C GLY A 236 -3.78 1.51 -8.94
N VAL A 237 -4.96 2.13 -8.95
CA VAL A 237 -5.88 2.19 -7.80
C VAL A 237 -7.18 1.48 -8.14
N CYS A 238 -7.67 0.64 -7.23
CA CYS A 238 -8.98 -0.01 -7.33
C CYS A 238 -9.70 -0.03 -5.97
N LEU A 239 -10.99 -0.36 -5.99
CA LEU A 239 -11.75 -0.71 -4.78
C LEU A 239 -11.70 -2.23 -4.62
N LEU A 240 -11.47 -2.71 -3.39
CA LEU A 240 -11.51 -4.14 -3.07
C LEU A 240 -12.41 -4.42 -1.87
N LYS A 241 -13.00 -5.62 -1.88
CA LYS A 241 -13.78 -6.22 -0.80
C LYS A 241 -12.95 -7.22 -0.01
N ALA A 242 -13.27 -7.40 1.27
CA ALA A 242 -12.61 -8.39 2.12
C ALA A 242 -12.74 -9.83 1.55
N ARG A 243 -11.61 -10.55 1.55
CA ARG A 243 -11.32 -11.87 0.95
C ARG A 243 -11.10 -11.89 -0.57
N GLN A 244 -11.16 -10.75 -1.27
CA GLN A 244 -10.63 -10.70 -2.63
C GLN A 244 -9.11 -10.94 -2.63
N LYS A 245 -8.62 -11.55 -3.70
CA LYS A 245 -7.21 -11.92 -3.85
C LYS A 245 -6.57 -11.21 -5.03
N ILE A 246 -5.35 -10.73 -4.83
CA ILE A 246 -4.52 -10.10 -5.86
C ILE A 246 -3.34 -11.04 -6.17
N ALA A 247 -2.98 -11.24 -7.42
CA ALA A 247 -1.79 -12.02 -7.80
C ALA A 247 -1.07 -11.43 -9.02
N VAL A 248 0.22 -11.74 -9.16
CA VAL A 248 1.00 -11.41 -10.37
C VAL A 248 1.12 -12.66 -11.21
N LYS A 249 0.59 -12.61 -12.44
CA LYS A 249 0.44 -13.76 -13.34
C LYS A 249 1.15 -13.48 -14.66
N MET A 250 2.06 -14.37 -15.05
CA MET A 250 2.76 -14.31 -16.33
C MET A 250 1.86 -14.82 -17.45
N VAL A 251 1.83 -14.10 -18.58
CA VAL A 251 0.95 -14.44 -19.72
C VAL A 251 1.54 -15.55 -20.60
N HIS A 252 2.87 -15.65 -20.69
CA HIS A 252 3.57 -16.61 -21.56
C HIS A 252 4.49 -17.53 -20.75
N ALA A 253 4.52 -18.82 -21.12
CA ALA A 253 5.24 -19.86 -20.40
C ALA A 253 6.76 -19.83 -20.65
N ASP A 254 7.21 -19.49 -21.86
CA ASP A 254 8.61 -19.57 -22.30
C ASP A 254 9.43 -18.31 -21.93
N ILE A 255 9.19 -17.76 -20.74
CA ILE A 255 9.85 -16.59 -20.14
C ILE A 255 10.67 -17.03 -18.92
N SER A 256 11.88 -16.48 -18.78
CA SER A 256 12.73 -16.63 -17.59
C SER A 256 12.78 -15.34 -16.76
N ILE A 257 12.54 -15.46 -15.45
CA ILE A 257 12.37 -14.35 -14.49
C ILE A 257 13.46 -14.40 -13.42
N ASN A 258 13.98 -13.24 -13.04
CA ASN A 258 14.88 -13.09 -11.91
C ASN A 258 14.09 -12.62 -10.67
N MET A 259 13.93 -13.46 -9.65
CA MET A 259 13.25 -13.10 -8.41
C MET A 259 14.18 -12.32 -7.46
N SER A 260 15.09 -11.48 -7.97
CA SER A 260 15.96 -10.65 -7.13
C SER A 260 15.16 -9.60 -6.36
N LYS A 261 15.49 -9.44 -5.08
CA LYS A 261 14.78 -8.64 -4.07
C LYS A 261 14.54 -7.17 -4.46
N HIS A 262 15.36 -6.64 -5.36
CA HIS A 262 15.35 -5.23 -5.77
C HIS A 262 14.77 -5.02 -7.18
N THR A 263 14.58 -6.09 -7.97
CA THR A 263 14.16 -6.00 -9.38
C THR A 263 12.80 -6.66 -9.61
N THR A 264 12.43 -7.67 -8.82
CA THR A 264 11.09 -8.28 -8.80
C THR A 264 10.43 -8.14 -7.43
N PHE A 265 9.32 -7.40 -7.38
CA PHE A 265 8.57 -7.08 -6.17
C PHE A 265 7.07 -6.85 -6.45
N PHE A 266 6.25 -7.01 -5.42
CA PHE A 266 4.79 -6.87 -5.50
C PHE A 266 4.25 -6.28 -4.20
N GLY A 267 3.32 -5.33 -4.26
CA GLY A 267 2.80 -4.72 -3.04
C GLY A 267 1.50 -3.94 -3.22
N ALA A 268 0.95 -3.52 -2.08
CA ALA A 268 -0.29 -2.78 -2.01
C ALA A 268 -0.32 -1.83 -0.80
N ILE A 269 -1.15 -0.80 -0.89
CA ILE A 269 -1.40 0.21 0.15
C ILE A 269 -2.92 0.39 0.27
N ARG A 270 -3.50 0.11 1.44
CA ARG A 270 -4.88 0.52 1.77
C ARG A 270 -4.85 2.02 2.05
N LEU A 271 -5.33 2.82 1.10
CA LEU A 271 -5.39 4.28 1.20
C LEU A 271 -6.47 4.74 2.19
N GLY A 272 -7.50 3.93 2.39
CA GLY A 272 -8.60 4.17 3.30
C GLY A 272 -9.79 3.28 2.98
N ASP A 273 -10.96 3.68 3.46
CA ASP A 273 -12.22 3.01 3.16
C ASP A 273 -12.58 3.15 1.66
N ALA A 274 -13.46 2.29 1.17
CA ALA A 274 -14.08 2.50 -0.13
C ALA A 274 -15.15 3.62 0.00
N PRO A 275 -15.38 4.44 -1.05
CA PRO A 275 -16.56 5.30 -1.09
C PRO A 275 -17.82 4.43 -1.03
N ALA A 276 -18.88 4.96 -0.40
CA ALA A 276 -20.19 4.32 -0.44
C ALA A 276 -20.74 4.36 -1.87
N SER A 277 -21.25 3.22 -2.33
CA SER A 277 -21.96 3.04 -3.60
C SER A 277 -23.44 3.42 -3.48
#